data_AF-A0A523U5L6-F1
#
_entry.id   AF-A0A523U5L6-F1
#
_cell.length_a   1.000
_cell.length_b   1.000
_cell.length_c   1.000
_cell.angle_alpha   90.00
_cell.angle_beta   90.00
_cell.angle_gamma   90.00
#
_symmetry.space_group_name_H-M   'P 1'
#
loop_
_entity.id
_entity.type
_entity.pdbx_description
1 polymer ?
#
loop_
_entity_poly.entity_id
_entity_poly.type
_entity_poly.pdbx_seq_one_letter_code
_entity_poly.pdbx_strand_id
1 'polypeptide(L)'
;MREITRLSRDATAILQGLAEETKKWGGLKAEAGKLEKELQFARYLVTGDDAVLKALPKQVVVAFLDRAATYCELNGLNPMVRVPEGLSFKYYSILSYAEVSLVDLIKWARRGLAGVSR
;
A
#
# COMPACT_ATOMS: atom_id res chain seq x y z
N MET A 1 -49.63 -0.71 35.21
CA MET A 1 -48.64 -1.81 35.07
C MET A 1 -48.48 -2.31 33.63
N ARG A 2 -49.53 -2.73 32.91
CA ARG A 2 -49.43 -3.27 31.52
C ARG A 2 -48.84 -2.28 30.49
N GLU A 3 -49.12 -1.00 30.64
CA GLU A 3 -48.66 0.04 29.72
C GLU A 3 -47.17 0.32 29.83
N ILE A 4 -46.63 0.25 31.07
CA ILE A 4 -45.20 0.32 31.35
C ILE A 4 -44.47 -0.87 30.71
N THR A 5 -45.06 -2.07 30.76
CA THR A 5 -44.48 -3.27 30.15
C THR A 5 -44.46 -3.19 28.62
N ARG A 6 -45.49 -2.56 28.01
CA ARG A 6 -45.55 -2.33 26.57
C ARG A 6 -44.50 -1.29 26.14
N LEU A 7 -44.44 -0.15 26.82
CA LEU A 7 -43.45 0.90 26.56
C LEU A 7 -42.01 0.39 26.72
N SER A 8 -41.76 -0.44 27.73
CA SER A 8 -40.45 -1.08 27.92
C SER A 8 -40.09 -2.00 26.75
N ARG A 9 -41.05 -2.76 26.22
CA ARG A 9 -40.82 -3.65 25.07
C ARG A 9 -40.54 -2.85 23.79
N ASP A 10 -41.33 -1.81 23.54
CA ASP A 10 -41.18 -0.94 22.37
C ASP A 10 -39.83 -0.20 22.41
N ALA A 11 -39.43 0.33 23.57
CA ALA A 11 -38.12 0.93 23.78
C ALA A 11 -36.97 -0.06 23.54
N THR A 12 -37.12 -1.31 23.99
CA THR A 12 -36.11 -2.36 23.77
C THR A 12 -35.95 -2.69 22.29
N ALA A 13 -37.07 -2.78 21.55
CA ALA A 13 -37.04 -3.04 20.11
C ALA A 13 -36.36 -1.90 19.33
N ILE A 14 -36.62 -0.65 19.72
CA ILE A 14 -35.96 0.52 19.12
C ILE A 14 -34.44 0.50 19.39
N LEU A 15 -34.04 0.21 20.62
CA LEU A 15 -32.62 0.13 21.00
C LEU A 15 -31.88 -1.00 20.25
N GLN A 16 -32.53 -2.14 20.04
CA GLN A 16 -31.99 -3.23 19.22
C GLN A 16 -31.85 -2.82 17.75
N GLY A 17 -32.85 -2.13 17.19
CA GLY A 17 -32.78 -1.57 15.84
C GLY A 17 -31.62 -0.59 15.67
N LEU A 18 -31.45 0.34 16.61
CA LEU A 18 -30.34 1.29 16.60
C LEU A 18 -28.97 0.62 16.73
N ALA A 19 -28.87 -0.45 17.54
CA ALA A 19 -27.62 -1.21 17.69
C ALA A 19 -27.23 -1.93 16.39
N GLU A 20 -28.19 -2.57 15.71
CA GLU A 20 -27.99 -3.21 14.41
C GLU A 20 -27.60 -2.20 13.32
N GLU A 21 -28.28 -1.05 13.28
CA GLU A 21 -27.95 0.03 12.36
C GLU A 21 -26.54 0.56 12.60
N THR A 22 -26.17 0.81 13.86
CA THR A 22 -24.83 1.28 14.23
C THR A 22 -23.75 0.29 13.78
N LYS A 23 -24.00 -1.02 13.95
CA LYS A 23 -23.09 -2.07 13.49
C LYS A 23 -22.96 -2.08 11.97
N LYS A 24 -24.07 -1.95 11.25
CA LYS A 24 -24.08 -1.87 9.78
C LYS A 24 -23.31 -0.63 9.29
N TRP A 25 -23.52 0.52 9.91
CA TRP A 25 -22.79 1.75 9.62
C TRP A 25 -21.30 1.61 9.87
N GLY A 26 -20.91 0.96 10.97
CA GLY A 26 -19.50 0.64 11.25
C GLY A 26 -18.87 -0.21 10.15
N GLY A 27 -19.57 -1.26 9.70
CA GLY A 27 -19.12 -2.10 8.60
C GLY A 27 -18.99 -1.35 7.27
N LEU A 28 -19.99 -0.55 6.91
CA LEU A 28 -19.95 0.28 5.69
C LEU A 28 -18.82 1.30 5.72
N LYS A 29 -18.56 1.92 6.87
CA LYS A 29 -17.45 2.86 7.03
C LYS A 29 -16.09 2.18 6.88
N ALA A 30 -15.93 0.96 7.40
CA ALA A 30 -14.72 0.17 7.22
C ALA A 30 -14.48 -0.18 5.74
N GLU A 31 -15.53 -0.62 5.04
CA GLU A 31 -15.45 -0.95 3.62
C GLU A 31 -15.17 0.29 2.75
N ALA A 32 -15.82 1.41 3.05
CA ALA A 32 -15.56 2.68 2.36
C ALA A 32 -14.10 3.12 2.52
N GLY A 33 -13.53 3.00 3.72
CA GLY A 33 -12.12 3.30 3.95
C GLY A 33 -11.14 2.35 3.25
N LYS A 34 -11.55 1.09 3.01
CA LYS A 34 -10.78 0.14 2.20
C LYS A 34 -10.81 0.51 0.72
N LEU A 35 -12.01 0.78 0.19
CA LEU A 35 -12.21 1.18 -1.21
C LEU A 35 -11.50 2.51 -1.53
N GLU A 36 -11.48 3.46 -0.60
CA GLU A 36 -10.75 4.72 -0.77
C GLU A 36 -9.24 4.50 -0.98
N LYS A 37 -8.64 3.58 -0.21
CA LYS A 37 -7.23 3.21 -0.37
C LYS A 37 -6.99 2.51 -1.72
N GLU A 38 -7.86 1.59 -2.09
CA GLU A 38 -7.77 0.90 -3.39
C GLU A 38 -7.88 1.89 -4.56
N LEU A 39 -8.81 2.86 -4.45
CA LEU A 39 -8.97 3.93 -5.44
C LEU A 39 -7.72 4.82 -5.51
N GLN A 40 -7.09 5.14 -4.38
CA GLN A 40 -5.84 5.90 -4.37
C GLN A 40 -4.74 5.17 -5.14
N PHE A 41 -4.58 3.85 -4.93
CA PHE A 41 -3.60 3.06 -5.70
C PHE A 41 -3.95 3.00 -7.19
N ALA A 42 -5.22 2.77 -7.51
CA ALA A 42 -5.68 2.73 -8.90
C ALA A 42 -5.42 4.06 -9.62
N ARG A 43 -5.66 5.20 -8.95
CA ARG A 43 -5.37 6.53 -9.51
C ARG A 43 -3.90 6.68 -9.86
N TYR A 44 -2.98 6.33 -8.96
CA TYR A 44 -1.55 6.38 -9.27
C TYR A 44 -1.18 5.54 -10.50
N LEU A 45 -1.68 4.30 -10.58
CA LEU A 45 -1.39 3.41 -11.70
C LEU A 45 -1.92 3.91 -13.05
N VAL A 46 -3.04 4.64 -13.04
CA VAL A 46 -3.66 5.18 -14.26
C VAL A 46 -3.07 6.53 -14.66
N THR A 47 -2.83 7.43 -13.70
CA THR A 47 -2.46 8.82 -14.00
C THR A 47 -0.97 9.10 -13.87
N GLY A 48 -0.21 8.26 -13.19
CA GLY A 48 1.20 8.53 -12.86
C GLY A 48 1.38 9.75 -11.94
N ASP A 49 0.35 10.14 -11.19
CA ASP A 49 0.37 11.35 -10.37
C ASP A 49 1.30 11.19 -9.15
N ASP A 50 2.44 11.87 -9.20
CA ASP A 50 3.45 11.88 -8.13
C ASP A 50 2.92 12.39 -6.78
N ALA A 51 1.84 13.19 -6.77
CA ALA A 51 1.22 13.62 -5.51
C ALA A 51 0.64 12.42 -4.75
N VAL A 52 0.08 11.45 -5.47
CA VAL A 52 -0.43 10.20 -4.88
C VAL A 52 0.73 9.39 -4.33
N LEU A 53 1.83 9.24 -5.08
CA LEU A 53 3.01 8.51 -4.65
C LEU A 53 3.63 9.10 -3.36
N LYS A 54 3.68 10.43 -3.26
CA LYS A 54 4.17 11.13 -2.04
C LYS A 54 3.31 10.87 -0.81
N ALA A 55 2.01 10.65 -0.99
CA ALA A 55 1.08 10.36 0.11
C ALA A 55 1.10 8.89 0.54
N LEU A 56 1.76 7.99 -0.21
CA LEU A 56 1.81 6.58 0.14
C LEU A 56 2.73 6.33 1.35
N PRO A 57 2.30 5.49 2.32
CA PRO A 57 3.19 5.03 3.36
C PRO A 57 4.40 4.31 2.78
N LYS A 58 5.58 4.53 3.38
CA LYS A 58 6.85 3.93 2.97
C LYS A 58 6.80 2.40 2.82
N GLN A 59 6.04 1.73 3.68
CA GLN A 59 5.84 0.28 3.66
C GLN A 59 5.17 -0.20 2.38
N VAL A 60 4.29 0.61 1.79
CA VAL A 60 3.62 0.28 0.54
C VAL A 60 4.62 0.33 -0.62
N VAL A 61 5.50 1.33 -0.66
CA VAL A 61 6.57 1.43 -1.67
C VAL A 61 7.51 0.22 -1.59
N VAL A 62 7.87 -0.20 -0.37
CA VAL A 62 8.67 -1.42 -0.15
C VAL A 62 7.94 -2.66 -0.69
N ALA A 63 6.63 -2.79 -0.46
CA ALA A 63 5.86 -3.92 -0.97
C ALA A 63 5.79 -3.95 -2.51
N PHE A 64 5.75 -2.80 -3.18
CA PHE A 64 5.83 -2.75 -4.65
C PHE A 64 7.18 -3.26 -5.17
N LEU A 65 8.28 -2.85 -4.54
CA LEU A 65 9.62 -3.34 -4.86
C LEU A 65 9.72 -4.87 -4.64
N ASP A 66 9.15 -5.37 -3.55
CA ASP A 66 9.10 -6.82 -3.27
C ASP A 66 8.34 -7.58 -4.35
N ARG A 67 7.19 -7.06 -4.80
CA ARG A 67 6.39 -7.66 -5.86
C ARG A 67 7.13 -7.65 -7.20
N ALA A 68 7.83 -6.57 -7.53
CA ALA A 68 8.65 -6.48 -8.73
C ALA A 68 9.78 -7.52 -8.73
N ALA A 69 10.54 -7.62 -7.63
CA ALA A 69 11.60 -8.64 -7.50
C ALA A 69 11.03 -10.07 -7.58
N THR A 70 9.92 -10.34 -6.88
CA THR A 70 9.26 -11.64 -6.90
C THR A 70 8.78 -12.01 -8.30
N TYR A 71 8.20 -11.06 -9.04
CA TYR A 71 7.77 -11.28 -10.42
C TYR A 71 8.96 -11.67 -11.31
N CYS A 72 10.09 -10.97 -11.18
CA CYS A 72 11.30 -11.30 -11.92
C CYS A 72 11.79 -12.72 -11.61
N GLU A 73 11.87 -13.08 -10.32
CA GLU A 73 12.32 -14.41 -9.86
C GLU A 73 11.41 -15.53 -10.37
N LEU A 74 10.09 -15.37 -10.25
CA LEU A 74 9.11 -16.38 -10.67
C LEU A 74 9.12 -16.63 -12.19
N ASN A 75 9.52 -15.64 -12.99
CA ASN A 75 9.55 -15.73 -14.43
C ASN A 75 10.97 -15.95 -15.00
N GLY A 76 11.97 -16.17 -14.13
CA GLY A 76 13.37 -16.31 -14.57
C GLY A 76 13.92 -15.07 -15.28
N LEU A 77 13.35 -13.88 -15.01
CA LEU A 77 13.79 -12.62 -15.59
C LEU A 77 14.90 -12.05 -14.73
N ASN A 78 16.10 -11.91 -15.29
CA ASN A 78 17.20 -11.20 -14.65
C ASN A 78 17.75 -10.11 -15.59
N PRO A 79 16.99 -9.03 -15.79
CA PRO A 79 17.43 -7.97 -16.69
C PRO A 79 18.66 -7.29 -16.09
N MET A 80 19.72 -7.25 -16.88
CA MET A 80 20.90 -6.46 -16.59
C MET A 80 20.63 -5.02 -17.03
N VAL A 81 20.82 -4.08 -16.11
CA VAL A 81 20.64 -2.66 -16.39
C VAL A 81 21.97 -1.95 -16.27
N ARG A 82 22.26 -1.10 -17.26
CA ARG A 82 23.44 -0.26 -17.23
C ARG A 82 23.28 0.84 -16.19
N VAL A 83 24.36 1.14 -15.48
CA VAL A 83 24.36 2.26 -14.53
C VAL A 83 24.04 3.58 -15.25
N PRO A 84 23.05 4.36 -14.80
CA PRO A 84 22.76 5.67 -15.38
C PRO A 84 23.95 6.63 -15.23
N GLU A 85 24.21 7.45 -16.25
CA GLU A 85 25.35 8.39 -16.25
C GLU A 85 25.37 9.30 -15.01
N GLY A 86 24.20 9.82 -14.62
CA GLY A 86 24.06 10.66 -13.42
C GLY A 86 24.48 9.98 -12.12
N LEU A 87 24.42 8.64 -12.05
CA LEU A 87 24.83 7.87 -10.88
C LEU A 87 26.36 7.65 -10.89
N SER A 88 26.95 7.37 -12.06
CA SER A 88 28.41 7.29 -12.21
C SER A 88 29.11 8.63 -11.93
N PHE A 89 28.51 9.76 -12.32
CA PHE A 89 29.06 11.08 -12.03
C PHE A 89 29.04 11.40 -10.52
N LYS A 90 27.97 10.99 -9.83
CA LYS A 90 27.80 11.24 -8.40
C LYS A 90 28.69 10.35 -7.52
N TYR A 91 29.05 9.16 -8.01
CA TYR A 91 29.84 8.19 -7.26
C TYR A 91 31.04 7.74 -8.10
N TYR A 92 32.21 8.34 -7.84
CA TYR A 92 33.46 8.12 -8.59
C TYR A 92 33.88 6.64 -8.73
N SER A 93 33.42 5.75 -7.85
CA SER A 93 33.74 4.32 -7.87
C SER A 93 32.78 3.47 -8.71
N ILE A 94 31.74 4.06 -9.32
CA ILE A 94 30.77 3.33 -10.13
C ILE A 94 31.03 3.63 -11.61
N LEU A 95 31.52 2.63 -12.33
CA LEU A 95 31.84 2.72 -13.74
C LEU A 95 30.56 2.84 -14.58
N SER A 96 30.52 3.79 -15.51
CA SER A 96 29.35 4.06 -16.36
C SER A 96 29.03 2.94 -17.36
N TYR A 97 29.96 2.01 -17.57
CA TYR A 97 29.76 0.81 -18.39
C TYR A 97 29.44 -0.43 -17.55
N ALA A 98 29.40 -0.32 -16.22
CA ALA A 98 28.99 -1.44 -15.39
C ALA A 98 27.51 -1.76 -15.63
N GLU A 99 27.23 -3.05 -15.71
CA GLU A 99 25.87 -3.58 -15.70
C GLU A 99 25.60 -4.24 -14.36
N VAL A 100 24.40 -4.04 -13.84
CA VAL A 100 23.95 -4.56 -12.55
C VAL A 100 22.60 -5.22 -12.74
N SER A 101 22.36 -6.31 -12.02
CA SER A 101 21.05 -6.96 -12.02
C SER A 101 20.01 -6.00 -11.45
N LEU A 102 18.90 -5.82 -12.17
CA LEU A 102 17.76 -5.06 -11.67
C LEU A 102 17.22 -5.64 -10.36
N VAL A 103 17.20 -6.98 -10.24
CA VAL A 103 16.72 -7.66 -9.02
C VAL A 103 17.63 -7.34 -7.84
N ASP A 104 18.95 -7.34 -8.04
CA ASP A 104 19.91 -6.97 -6.99
C ASP A 104 19.76 -5.49 -6.59
N LEU A 105 19.55 -4.60 -7.55
CA LEU A 105 19.29 -3.19 -7.29
C LEU A 105 18.00 -2.99 -6.48
N ILE A 106 16.92 -3.70 -6.82
CA ILE A 106 15.65 -3.65 -6.09
C ILE A 106 15.86 -4.16 -4.65
N LYS A 107 16.56 -5.28 -4.47
CA LYS A 107 16.88 -5.84 -3.15
C LYS A 107 17.72 -4.86 -2.32
N TRP A 108 18.67 -4.18 -2.95
CA TRP A 108 19.51 -3.16 -2.30
C TRP A 108 18.70 -1.92 -1.90
N ALA A 109 17.89 -1.38 -2.81
CA ALA A 109 17.01 -0.24 -2.55
C ALA A 109 16.02 -0.53 -1.40
N ARG A 110 15.45 -1.75 -1.36
CA ARG A 110 14.59 -2.21 -0.27
C ARG A 110 15.29 -2.15 1.09
N ARG A 111 16.54 -2.60 1.19
CA ARG A 111 17.30 -2.57 2.46
C ARG A 111 17.53 -1.13 2.93
N GLY A 112 17.91 -0.25 2.02
CA GLY A 112 18.07 1.18 2.31
C GLY A 112 16.77 1.82 2.79
N LEU A 113 15.66 1.53 2.11
CA LEU A 113 14.34 1.98 2.55
C LEU A 113 13.94 1.35 3.90
N ALA A 114 14.20 0.07 4.16
CA ALA A 114 13.89 -0.54 5.46
C ALA A 114 14.71 0.06 6.63
N GLY A 115 15.69 0.95 6.36
CA GLY A 115 16.60 1.48 7.38
C GLY A 115 17.64 0.46 7.82
N VAL A 116 17.74 -0.66 7.11
CA VAL A 116 18.76 -1.71 7.31
C VAL A 116 19.98 -1.33 6.46
N SER A 117 20.52 -0.16 6.75
CA SER A 117 21.79 0.33 6.22
C SER A 117 22.87 -0.02 7.25
N ARG A 118 24.04 -0.43 6.78
CA ARG A 118 25.20 -0.77 7.64
C ARG A 118 25.46 0.28 8.71
#